data_AF-A0A7C5UMU1-F1
#
_entry.id   AF-A0A7C5UMU1-F1
#
_cell.length_a   1.000
_cell.length_b   1.000
_cell.length_c   1.000
_cell.angle_alpha   90.00
_cell.angle_beta   90.00
_cell.angle_gamma   90.00
#
_symmetry.space_group_name_H-M   'P 1'
#
loop_
_entity.id
_entity.type
_entity.pdbx_description
1 polymer ?
#
loop_
_entity_poly.entity_id
_entity_poly.type
_entity_poly.pdbx_seq_one_letter_code
_entity_poly.pdbx_strand_id
1 'polypeptide(L)'
;MELISELGWFFYVSAFIFGLVVGSFLNVVIWRWPREESIITPGSHCPKCQKPIAWYDNLPILSFILLKGRCRYCQGKISWRYPMIEL
;
A
#
# COMPACT_ATOMS: atom_id res chain seq x y z
N MET A 1 10.15 16.98 35.79
CA MET A 1 8.79 16.98 35.21
C MET A 1 8.86 17.07 33.69
N GLU A 2 9.59 18.04 33.12
CA GLU A 2 9.75 18.20 31.67
C GLU A 2 10.52 17.05 30.99
N LEU A 3 11.60 16.53 31.59
CA LEU A 3 12.38 15.43 30.98
C LEU A 3 11.59 14.10 30.84
N ILE A 4 10.62 13.85 31.73
CA ILE A 4 9.79 12.63 31.73
C ILE A 4 8.68 12.74 30.69
N SER A 5 8.11 13.94 30.50
CA SER A 5 7.13 14.19 29.43
C SER A 5 7.78 14.18 28.04
N GLU A 6 9.00 14.69 27.91
CA GLU A 6 9.77 14.66 26.65
C GLU A 6 10.07 13.22 26.20
N LEU A 7 10.52 12.36 27.11
CA LEU A 7 10.76 10.95 26.80
C LEU A 7 9.46 10.18 26.50
N GLY A 8 8.38 10.54 27.18
CA GLY A 8 7.06 9.92 27.02
C GLY A 8 6.46 10.16 25.64
N TRP A 9 6.43 11.42 25.16
CA TRP A 9 5.83 11.70 23.85
C TRP A 9 6.59 11.03 22.71
N PHE A 10 7.94 11.02 22.77
CA PHE A 10 8.75 10.34 21.77
C PHE A 10 8.45 8.84 21.73
N PHE A 11 8.29 8.22 22.90
CA PHE A 11 7.88 6.82 23.01
C PHE A 11 6.49 6.59 22.41
N TYR A 12 5.49 7.42 22.74
CA TYR A 12 4.14 7.26 22.18
C TYR A 12 4.07 7.47 20.67
N VAL A 13 4.80 8.48 20.15
CA VAL A 13 4.86 8.75 18.70
C VAL A 13 5.54 7.60 17.97
N SER A 14 6.67 7.11 18.48
CA SER A 14 7.37 5.98 17.86
C SER A 14 6.55 4.69 17.92
N ALA A 15 5.89 4.40 19.05
CA ALA A 15 4.98 3.27 19.18
C ALA A 15 3.78 3.37 18.23
N PHE A 16 3.23 4.57 18.03
CA PHE A 16 2.14 4.81 17.09
C PHE A 16 2.57 4.57 15.63
N ILE A 17 3.71 5.14 15.22
CA ILE A 17 4.27 4.92 13.87
C ILE A 17 4.55 3.44 13.65
N PHE A 18 5.16 2.77 14.63
CA PHE A 18 5.42 1.34 14.57
C PHE A 18 4.12 0.54 14.44
N GLY A 19 3.09 0.89 15.21
CA GLY A 19 1.76 0.30 15.10
C GLY A 19 1.14 0.46 13.71
N LEU A 20 1.28 1.64 13.08
CA LEU A 20 0.81 1.87 11.72
C LEU A 20 1.55 1.00 10.69
N VAL A 21 2.88 0.89 10.82
CA VAL A 21 3.70 0.06 9.93
C VAL A 21 3.34 -1.42 10.08
N VAL A 22 3.27 -1.91 11.31
CA VAL A 22 2.92 -3.31 11.60
C VAL A 22 1.49 -3.62 11.17
N GLY A 23 0.53 -2.74 11.46
CA GLY A 23 -0.87 -2.90 11.06
C GLY A 23 -1.02 -2.99 9.54
N SER A 24 -0.35 -2.09 8.80
CA SER A 24 -0.35 -2.11 7.33
C SER A 24 0.22 -3.43 6.77
N PHE A 25 1.34 -3.90 7.34
CA PHE A 25 1.94 -5.17 6.92
C PHE A 25 1.04 -6.37 7.23
N LEU A 26 0.45 -6.43 8.42
CA LEU A 26 -0.48 -7.50 8.80
C LEU A 26 -1.71 -7.55 7.90
N ASN A 27 -2.18 -6.40 7.42
CA ASN A 27 -3.29 -6.35 6.47
C ASN A 27 -2.95 -7.09 5.15
N VAL A 28 -1.72 -6.92 4.65
CA VAL A 28 -1.21 -7.66 3.48
C VAL A 28 -1.14 -9.16 3.77
N VAL A 29 -0.65 -9.54 4.94
CA VAL A 29 -0.53 -10.96 5.33
C VAL A 29 -1.91 -11.61 5.43
N ILE A 30 -2.86 -10.99 6.13
CA ILE A 30 -4.23 -11.51 6.30
C ILE A 30 -4.92 -11.67 4.94
N TRP A 31 -4.67 -10.76 4.00
CA TRP A 31 -5.23 -10.85 2.66
C TRP A 31 -4.61 -11.96 1.82
N ARG A 32 -3.27 -12.12 1.85
CA ARG A 32 -2.55 -13.03 0.95
C ARG A 32 -2.42 -14.46 1.47
N TRP A 33 -2.31 -14.63 2.80
CA TRP A 33 -2.12 -15.94 3.45
C TRP A 33 -3.20 -16.98 3.12
N PRO A 34 -4.51 -16.70 3.24
CA PRO A 34 -5.55 -17.68 2.91
C PRO A 34 -5.65 -17.99 1.41
N ARG A 35 -4.96 -17.24 0.55
CA ARG A 35 -4.94 -17.42 -0.90
C ARG A 35 -3.65 -18.09 -1.40
N GLU A 36 -2.74 -18.45 -0.49
CA GLU A 36 -1.41 -18.98 -0.81
C GLU A 36 -0.61 -18.06 -1.75
N GLU A 37 -0.92 -16.76 -1.72
CA GLU A 37 -0.22 -15.75 -2.50
C GLU A 37 1.06 -15.35 -1.78
N SER A 38 2.16 -15.20 -2.52
CA SER A 38 3.40 -14.72 -1.90
C SER A 38 3.25 -13.27 -1.45
N ILE A 39 3.72 -13.00 -0.23
CA ILE A 39 3.66 -11.67 0.41
C ILE A 39 4.60 -10.69 -0.30
N ILE A 40 5.66 -11.20 -0.93
CA ILE A 40 6.75 -10.41 -1.51
C ILE A 40 6.62 -10.32 -3.03
N THR A 41 6.08 -11.35 -3.67
CA THR A 41 6.04 -11.50 -5.13
C THR A 41 4.74 -12.15 -5.59
N PRO A 42 4.19 -11.77 -6.75
CA PRO A 42 4.61 -10.67 -7.61
C PRO A 42 4.24 -9.30 -7.01
N GLY A 43 4.93 -8.24 -7.45
CA GLY A 43 4.50 -6.86 -7.19
C GLY A 43 3.15 -6.55 -7.86
N SER A 44 2.68 -5.31 -7.81
CA SER A 44 1.48 -4.91 -8.54
C SER A 44 1.69 -5.07 -10.05
N HIS A 45 0.78 -5.75 -10.75
CA HIS A 45 0.83 -5.93 -12.19
C HIS A 45 -0.48 -5.47 -12.83
N CYS A 46 -0.40 -4.98 -14.07
CA CYS A 46 -1.61 -4.61 -14.81
C CYS A 46 -2.40 -5.88 -15.19
N PRO A 47 -3.71 -5.97 -14.89
CA PRO A 47 -4.52 -7.15 -15.21
C PRO A 47 -4.72 -7.39 -16.72
N LYS A 48 -4.48 -6.37 -17.56
CA LYS A 48 -4.63 -6.46 -19.03
C LYS A 48 -3.35 -6.88 -19.74
N CYS A 49 -2.21 -6.29 -19.38
CA CYS A 49 -0.95 -6.53 -20.09
C CYS A 49 0.12 -7.25 -19.26
N GLN A 50 -0.19 -7.58 -18.00
CA GLN A 50 0.70 -8.30 -17.08
C GLN A 50 2.07 -7.63 -16.87
N LYS A 51 2.18 -6.33 -17.20
CA LYS A 51 3.40 -5.57 -17.00
C LYS A 51 3.45 -5.07 -15.55
N PRO A 52 4.62 -5.14 -14.88
CA PRO A 52 4.75 -4.61 -13.52
C PRO A 52 4.41 -3.12 -13.50
N ILE A 53 3.60 -2.73 -12.52
CA ILE A 53 3.25 -1.35 -12.26
C ILE A 53 4.44 -0.72 -11.53
N ALA A 54 4.85 0.47 -11.99
CA ALA A 54 5.92 1.20 -11.32
C ALA A 54 5.49 1.55 -9.89
N TRP A 55 6.42 1.55 -8.95
CA TRP A 55 6.12 1.79 -7.54
C TRP A 55 5.37 3.12 -7.29
N TYR A 56 5.63 4.17 -8.08
CA TYR A 56 4.91 5.45 -8.00
C TYR A 56 3.51 5.41 -8.62
N ASP A 57 3.26 4.49 -9.56
CA ASP A 57 1.93 4.27 -10.12
C ASP A 57 1.05 3.45 -9.13
N ASN A 58 1.64 2.87 -8.06
CA ASN A 58 0.89 2.27 -6.95
C ASN A 58 0.31 3.29 -5.97
N LEU A 59 0.59 4.60 -6.09
CA LEU A 59 -0.03 5.63 -5.23
C LEU A 59 -1.48 5.88 -5.66
N PRO A 60 -2.49 5.25 -5.03
CA PRO A 60 -3.78 4.98 -5.65
C PRO A 60 -4.54 6.23 -6.07
N ILE A 61 -4.41 7.34 -5.34
CA ILE A 61 -5.11 8.59 -5.66
C ILE A 61 -4.33 9.39 -6.71
N LEU A 62 -3.02 9.54 -6.50
CA LEU A 62 -2.17 10.38 -7.36
C LEU A 62 -2.04 9.78 -8.76
N SER A 63 -1.72 8.49 -8.84
CA SER A 63 -1.56 7.79 -10.12
C SER A 63 -2.87 7.64 -10.86
N PHE A 64 -4.00 7.43 -10.16
CA PHE A 64 -5.31 7.30 -10.79
C PHE A 64 -5.79 8.61 -11.43
N ILE A 65 -5.55 9.76 -10.78
CA ILE A 65 -5.86 11.07 -11.37
C ILE A 65 -4.97 11.33 -12.58
N LEU A 66 -3.65 11.13 -12.44
CA LEU A 66 -2.68 11.39 -13.51
C LEU A 66 -2.87 10.48 -14.73
N LEU A 67 -3.16 9.21 -14.49
CA LEU A 67 -3.36 8.20 -15.54
C LEU A 67 -4.84 8.02 -15.94
N LYS A 68 -5.75 8.81 -15.36
CA LYS A 68 -7.21 8.75 -15.58
C LYS A 68 -7.77 7.32 -15.42
N GLY A 69 -7.27 6.59 -14.42
CA GLY A 69 -7.64 5.19 -14.17
C GLY A 69 -7.22 4.22 -15.26
N ARG A 70 -6.14 4.48 -15.99
CA ARG A 70 -5.62 3.61 -17.06
C ARG A 70 -4.18 3.16 -16.79
N CYS A 71 -3.81 2.01 -17.31
CA CYS A 71 -2.42 1.58 -17.29
C CYS A 71 -1.57 2.43 -18.24
N ARG A 72 -0.41 2.90 -17.78
CA ARG A 72 0.56 3.66 -18.59
C ARG A 72 0.97 2.94 -19.88
N TYR A 73 1.14 1.62 -19.82
CA TYR A 73 1.67 0.83 -20.94
C TYR A 73 0.59 0.43 -21.96
N CYS A 74 -0.51 -0.16 -21.50
CA CYS A 74 -1.53 -0.71 -22.40
C CYS A 74 -2.79 0.15 -22.52
N GLN A 75 -2.88 1.25 -21.77
CA GLN A 75 -4.06 2.13 -21.71
C GLN A 75 -5.37 1.43 -21.30
N GLY A 76 -5.29 0.19 -20.83
CA GLY A 76 -6.41 -0.56 -20.29
C GLY A 76 -6.93 0.09 -19.00
N LYS A 77 -8.26 0.12 -18.83
CA LYS A 77 -8.89 0.63 -17.60
C LYS A 77 -8.49 -0.24 -16.41
N ILE A 78 -8.01 0.39 -15.35
CA ILE A 78 -7.75 -0.24 -14.06
C ILE A 78 -9.01 -0.03 -13.21
N SER A 79 -9.63 -1.14 -12.78
CA SER A 79 -10.87 -1.09 -11.99
C SER A 79 -10.62 -0.45 -10.63
N TRP A 80 -11.59 0.35 -10.15
CA TRP A 80 -11.63 0.95 -8.81
C TRP A 80 -11.55 -0.07 -7.66
N ARG A 81 -11.70 -1.36 -7.97
CA ARG A 81 -11.58 -2.44 -7.00
C ARG A 81 -10.18 -2.54 -6.39
N TYR A 82 -9.13 -2.10 -7.10
CA TYR A 82 -7.75 -2.18 -6.60
C TYR A 82 -7.44 -1.15 -5.50
N PRO A 83 -7.73 0.15 -5.68
CA PRO A 83 -7.50 1.13 -4.62
C PRO A 83 -8.32 0.93 -3.35
N MET A 84 -9.52 0.35 -3.46
CA MET A 84 -10.42 0.17 -2.32
C MET A 84 -10.07 -1.04 -1.45
N ILE A 85 -9.25 -1.97 -1.94
CA ILE A 85 -8.82 -3.16 -1.18
C ILE A 85 -7.54 -2.84 -0.37
N GLU A 86 -6.80 -1.78 -0.72
CA GLU A 86 -5.57 -1.36 -0.03
C GLU A 86 -5.79 -0.35 1.11
N LEU A 87 -7.04 0.02 1.43
CA LEU A 87 -7.41 0.82 2.62
C LEU A 87 -7.79 -0.07 3.80
#